data_AF-A0A844X9Y8-F1
#
_entry.id   AF-A0A844X9Y8-F1
#
_cell.length_a   1.000
_cell.length_b   1.000
_cell.length_c   1.000
_cell.angle_alpha   90.00
_cell.angle_beta   90.00
_cell.angle_gamma   90.00
#
_symmetry.space_group_name_H-M   'P 1'
#
loop_
_entity.id
_entity.type
_entity.pdbx_description
1 polymer ?
#
loop_
_entity_poly.entity_id
_entity_poly.type
_entity_poly.pdbx_seq_one_letter_code
_entity_poly.pdbx_strand_id
1 'polypeptide(L)'
;MNVLKNYLRKPALAAFAGAMAVALPATFSVAATPVAAQAQTDQLQRAAKALRGITTMRADFTQTDRLGNVIGGELTLKNPGKIRFEYSDDVNMLVVSNGSALSIIDYDVSQVERYPVGDSPLGALLNPDRDIRRYGKVQRGTGNGVVSIQVSDPDRPEFPAITLIFLEKASAPGGLELNSWVALDSQNQRTTVRLRNHRYGMSVSDGEFRFRDPRRSSRRPG
;
A
#
# COMPACT_ATOMS: atom_id res chain seq x y z
N MET A 1 -65.31 4.21 -13.83
CA MET A 1 -66.05 3.82 -12.62
C MET A 1 -65.09 3.08 -11.69
N ASN A 2 -65.02 3.24 -10.37
CA ASN A 2 -65.60 4.18 -9.40
C ASN A 2 -64.52 4.42 -8.31
N VAL A 3 -64.23 5.62 -7.77
CA VAL A 3 -65.07 6.64 -7.09
C VAL A 3 -65.28 6.31 -5.59
N LEU A 4 -64.51 7.02 -4.74
CA LEU A 4 -64.83 7.41 -3.33
C LEU A 4 -64.84 6.26 -2.29
N LYS A 5 -64.79 6.45 -0.95
CA LYS A 5 -64.47 7.56 0.00
C LYS A 5 -64.33 6.88 1.39
N ASN A 6 -63.58 7.47 2.34
CA ASN A 6 -64.23 7.90 3.60
C ASN A 6 -63.38 8.83 4.48
N TYR A 7 -64.11 9.65 5.24
CA TYR A 7 -63.63 10.71 6.13
C TYR A 7 -64.03 10.43 7.57
N LEU A 8 -63.20 10.81 8.56
CA LEU A 8 -63.57 11.16 9.95
C LEU A 8 -62.34 11.79 10.65
N ARG A 9 -62.39 12.81 11.51
CA ARG A 9 -63.29 13.98 11.74
C ARG A 9 -62.45 15.09 12.44
N LYS A 10 -62.86 16.36 12.32
CA LYS A 10 -62.29 17.58 12.98
C LYS A 10 -62.70 17.67 14.49
N PRO A 11 -62.28 18.64 15.35
CA PRO A 11 -61.63 19.97 15.14
C PRO A 11 -60.34 20.16 16.01
N ALA A 12 -59.78 21.33 16.39
CA ALA A 12 -60.22 22.75 16.34
C ALA A 12 -59.08 23.81 16.32
N LEU A 13 -59.52 25.07 16.12
CA LEU A 13 -58.96 26.40 16.47
C LEU A 13 -57.69 26.53 17.35
N ALA A 14 -56.73 27.33 16.88
CA ALA A 14 -56.34 28.59 17.51
C ALA A 14 -55.57 29.48 16.50
N ALA A 15 -55.86 30.78 16.45
CA ALA A 15 -55.08 31.76 15.70
C ALA A 15 -54.21 32.57 16.67
N PHE A 16 -52.97 32.87 16.29
CA PHE A 16 -52.25 34.01 16.83
C PHE A 16 -51.34 34.61 15.75
N ALA A 17 -51.50 35.91 15.52
CA ALA A 17 -50.59 36.68 14.69
C ALA A 17 -49.35 37.06 15.52
N GLY A 18 -48.17 37.07 14.89
CA GLY A 18 -46.92 37.41 15.55
C GLY A 18 -45.79 37.54 14.53
N ALA A 19 -45.63 38.73 13.96
CA ALA A 19 -44.45 39.03 13.16
C ALA A 19 -43.23 39.13 14.09
N MET A 20 -42.26 38.23 13.93
CA MET A 20 -40.92 38.38 14.51
C MET A 20 -39.88 38.50 13.41
N ALA A 21 -38.92 39.39 13.66
CA ALA A 21 -37.94 39.84 12.68
C ALA A 21 -36.87 38.79 12.37
N VAL A 22 -36.24 38.98 11.21
CA VAL A 22 -35.08 38.22 10.73
C VAL A 22 -33.91 38.29 11.71
N ALA A 23 -33.41 37.13 12.11
CA ALA A 23 -32.07 36.96 12.67
C ALA A 23 -31.53 35.58 12.26
N LEU A 24 -30.97 35.50 11.04
CA LEU A 24 -30.21 34.32 10.61
C LEU A 24 -28.92 34.25 11.44
N PRO A 25 -28.66 33.18 12.21
CA PRO A 25 -27.34 32.97 12.78
C PRO A 25 -26.38 32.67 11.62
N ALA A 26 -25.50 33.63 11.31
CA ALA A 26 -24.41 33.43 10.37
C ALA A 26 -23.43 32.41 10.98
N THR A 27 -23.61 31.13 10.65
CA THR A 27 -22.66 30.08 11.02
C THR A 27 -21.37 30.32 10.27
N PHE A 28 -20.38 30.90 10.95
CA PHE A 28 -19.02 31.03 10.46
C PHE A 28 -18.45 29.63 10.17
N SER A 29 -18.50 29.23 8.90
CA SER A 29 -17.82 28.05 8.40
C SER A 29 -16.32 28.25 8.56
N VAL A 30 -15.75 27.70 9.63
CA VAL A 30 -14.29 27.65 9.84
C VAL A 30 -13.70 26.80 8.71
N ALA A 31 -13.14 27.46 7.70
CA ALA A 31 -12.43 26.78 6.64
C ALA A 31 -11.25 26.00 7.24
N ALA A 32 -11.24 24.68 7.03
CA ALA A 32 -10.15 23.83 7.49
C ALA A 32 -8.81 24.32 6.90
N THR A 33 -7.79 24.42 7.73
CA THR A 33 -6.58 25.19 7.42
C THR A 33 -5.70 24.49 6.36
N PRO A 34 -5.13 25.25 5.40
CA PRO A 34 -4.33 24.67 4.30
C PRO A 34 -3.03 24.00 4.75
N VAL A 35 -2.55 24.31 5.96
CA VAL A 35 -1.30 23.80 6.56
C VAL A 35 -1.27 22.27 6.63
N ALA A 36 -2.40 21.63 6.94
CA ALA A 36 -2.46 20.17 7.08
C ALA A 36 -2.27 19.43 5.74
N ALA A 37 -2.81 19.98 4.64
CA ALA A 37 -2.67 19.42 3.30
C ALA A 37 -1.23 19.55 2.76
N GLN A 38 -0.55 20.64 3.10
CA GLN A 38 0.84 20.86 2.71
C GLN A 38 1.78 19.90 3.44
N ALA A 39 1.63 19.74 4.77
CA ALA A 39 2.43 18.79 5.55
C ALA A 39 2.29 17.33 5.07
N GLN A 40 1.07 16.90 4.69
CA GLN A 40 0.85 15.59 4.07
C GLN A 40 1.61 15.45 2.74
N THR A 41 1.55 16.47 1.89
CA THR A 41 2.23 16.51 0.60
C THR A 41 3.74 16.38 0.76
N ASP A 42 4.33 17.11 1.70
CA ASP A 42 5.77 17.10 1.97
C ASP A 42 6.24 15.72 2.45
N GLN A 43 5.51 15.05 3.33
CA GLN A 43 5.87 13.70 3.78
C GLN A 43 5.81 12.65 2.65
N LEU A 44 4.80 12.70 1.79
CA LEU A 44 4.72 11.84 0.60
C LEU A 44 5.91 12.07 -0.34
N GLN A 45 6.30 13.33 -0.54
CA GLN A 45 7.47 13.69 -1.33
C GLN A 45 8.78 13.16 -0.72
N ARG A 46 8.97 13.27 0.61
CA ARG A 46 10.17 12.74 1.30
C ARG A 46 10.31 11.23 1.10
N ALA A 47 9.25 10.46 1.29
CA ALA A 47 9.29 9.01 1.11
C ALA A 47 9.46 8.60 -0.37
N ALA A 48 8.77 9.26 -1.30
CA ALA A 48 8.96 9.02 -2.74
C ALA A 48 10.38 9.40 -3.23
N LYS A 49 11.03 10.39 -2.58
CA LYS A 49 12.44 10.70 -2.81
C LYS A 49 13.37 9.61 -2.26
N ALA A 50 13.07 9.08 -1.07
CA ALA A 50 13.87 8.01 -0.45
C ALA A 50 13.81 6.70 -1.25
N LEU A 51 12.61 6.22 -1.59
CA LEU A 51 12.43 5.03 -2.43
C LEU A 51 13.15 5.15 -3.78
N ARG A 52 13.09 6.33 -4.42
CA ARG A 52 13.80 6.61 -5.69
C ARG A 52 15.32 6.79 -5.52
N GLY A 53 15.78 7.18 -4.33
CA GLY A 53 17.21 7.30 -4.02
C GLY A 53 17.91 5.94 -3.90
N ILE A 54 17.17 4.87 -3.64
CA ILE A 54 17.70 3.50 -3.61
C ILE A 54 17.94 3.02 -5.04
N THR A 55 19.19 2.96 -5.50
CA THR A 55 19.55 2.32 -6.78
C THR A 55 19.61 0.80 -6.64
N THR A 56 20.31 0.32 -5.62
CA THR A 56 20.37 -1.10 -5.21
C THR A 56 20.30 -1.22 -3.70
N MET A 57 19.72 -2.31 -3.22
CA MET A 57 19.64 -2.66 -1.81
C MET A 57 19.66 -4.17 -1.61
N ARG A 58 20.32 -4.64 -0.55
CA ARG A 58 19.96 -5.90 0.12
C ARG A 58 19.56 -5.67 1.57
N ALA A 59 18.66 -6.48 2.08
CA ALA A 59 18.20 -6.45 3.47
C ALA A 59 17.69 -7.83 3.86
N ASP A 60 17.80 -8.19 5.13
CA ASP A 60 17.17 -9.41 5.64
C ASP A 60 15.72 -9.07 5.98
N PHE A 61 14.77 -9.94 5.65
CA PHE A 61 13.35 -9.73 5.94
C PHE A 61 12.78 -10.79 6.89
N THR A 62 11.78 -10.38 7.66
CA THR A 62 10.88 -11.31 8.36
C THR A 62 9.44 -10.95 8.03
N GLN A 63 8.71 -11.89 7.45
CA GLN A 63 7.26 -11.80 7.24
C GLN A 63 6.54 -12.43 8.45
N THR A 64 5.47 -11.78 8.90
CA THR A 64 4.53 -12.31 9.90
C THR A 64 3.13 -12.32 9.29
N ASP A 65 2.47 -13.47 9.28
CA ASP A 65 1.10 -13.64 8.75
C ASP A 65 0.01 -13.30 9.80
N ARG A 66 -1.25 -13.57 9.45
CA ARG A 66 -2.42 -13.36 10.32
C ARG A 66 -2.45 -14.29 11.55
N LEU A 67 -1.86 -15.48 11.44
CA LEU A 67 -1.80 -16.48 12.52
C LEU A 67 -0.62 -16.24 13.47
N GLY A 68 0.30 -15.35 13.10
CA GLY A 68 1.53 -15.06 13.84
C GLY A 68 2.72 -15.91 13.41
N ASN A 69 2.59 -16.72 12.37
CA ASN A 69 3.71 -17.48 11.81
C ASN A 69 4.76 -16.50 11.27
N VAL A 70 6.03 -16.75 11.58
CA VAL A 70 7.15 -15.89 11.15
C VAL A 70 8.04 -16.68 10.19
N ILE A 71 8.27 -16.12 9.00
CA ILE A 71 9.15 -16.69 7.98
C ILE A 71 10.19 -15.63 7.58
N GLY A 72 11.44 -16.04 7.43
CA GLY A 72 12.56 -15.17 7.08
C GLY A 72 13.02 -15.29 5.63
N GLY A 73 13.96 -14.44 5.23
CA GLY A 73 14.63 -14.51 3.94
C GLY A 73 15.51 -13.29 3.63
N GLU A 74 16.09 -13.25 2.42
CA GLU A 74 16.78 -12.06 1.90
C GLU A 74 15.90 -11.31 0.88
N LEU A 75 15.86 -9.99 1.04
CA LEU A 75 15.34 -9.05 0.05
C LEU A 75 16.52 -8.47 -0.74
N THR A 76 16.53 -8.68 -2.06
CA THR A 76 17.35 -7.93 -3.02
C THR A 76 16.47 -7.01 -3.87
N LEU A 77 16.85 -5.74 -4.03
CA LEU A 77 16.14 -4.73 -4.81
C LEU A 77 17.10 -4.01 -5.75
N LYS A 78 16.64 -3.73 -6.98
CA LYS A 78 17.35 -2.90 -7.96
C LYS A 78 16.34 -2.03 -8.71
N ASN A 79 16.47 -0.72 -8.61
CA ASN A 79 15.56 0.18 -9.32
C ASN A 79 15.93 0.32 -10.80
N PRO A 80 14.95 0.54 -11.69
CA PRO A 80 13.50 0.52 -11.42
C PRO A 80 12.91 -0.90 -11.41
N GLY A 81 11.94 -1.16 -10.54
CA GLY A 81 10.99 -2.28 -10.66
C GLY A 81 11.48 -3.69 -10.38
N LYS A 82 12.77 -3.93 -10.16
CA LYS A 82 13.31 -5.28 -9.89
C LYS A 82 13.40 -5.54 -8.39
N ILE A 83 12.83 -6.65 -7.95
CA ILE A 83 12.84 -7.10 -6.55
C ILE A 83 12.93 -8.62 -6.49
N ARG A 84 13.51 -9.14 -5.42
CA ARG A 84 13.63 -10.57 -5.12
C ARG A 84 13.45 -10.74 -3.61
N PHE A 85 12.40 -11.44 -3.19
CA PHE A 85 12.25 -12.00 -1.86
C PHE A 85 12.54 -13.48 -1.96
N GLU A 86 13.71 -13.86 -1.47
CA GLU A 86 14.15 -15.25 -1.38
C GLU A 86 13.89 -15.71 0.05
N TYR A 87 12.88 -16.56 0.23
CA TYR A 87 12.53 -17.09 1.54
C TYR A 87 13.57 -18.13 1.98
N SER A 88 13.68 -18.36 3.28
CA SER A 88 14.55 -19.41 3.83
C SER A 88 14.28 -20.78 3.21
N ASP A 89 15.33 -21.61 3.11
CA ASP A 89 15.30 -22.94 2.50
C ASP A 89 14.15 -23.83 3.03
N ASP A 90 13.77 -23.69 4.30
CA ASP A 90 12.65 -24.39 4.95
C ASP A 90 11.26 -24.15 4.32
N VAL A 91 11.11 -23.09 3.52
CA VAL A 91 9.85 -22.68 2.88
C VAL A 91 9.97 -22.66 1.35
N ASN A 92 11.19 -22.74 0.80
CA ASN A 92 11.48 -22.96 -0.62
C ASN A 92 10.60 -22.14 -1.59
N MET A 93 10.42 -20.86 -1.28
CA MET A 93 9.53 -19.94 -1.99
C MET A 93 10.30 -18.70 -2.47
N LEU A 94 9.91 -18.18 -3.63
CA LEU A 94 10.55 -17.03 -4.27
C LEU A 94 9.52 -16.07 -4.84
N VAL A 95 9.56 -14.80 -4.43
CA VAL A 95 8.77 -13.73 -5.04
C VAL A 95 9.71 -12.78 -5.76
N VAL A 96 9.61 -12.71 -7.10
CA VAL A 96 10.58 -11.99 -7.93
C VAL A 96 9.90 -11.13 -8.99
N SER A 97 10.25 -9.85 -9.05
CA SER A 97 9.91 -8.93 -10.14
C SER A 97 11.13 -8.68 -11.02
N ASN A 98 10.92 -8.75 -12.33
CA ASN A 98 11.91 -8.36 -13.33
C ASN A 98 11.72 -6.91 -13.85
N GLY A 99 10.74 -6.18 -13.31
CA GLY A 99 10.35 -4.82 -13.73
C GLY A 99 9.10 -4.77 -14.61
N SER A 100 8.69 -5.87 -15.25
CA SER A 100 7.44 -5.95 -16.03
C SER A 100 6.39 -6.86 -15.40
N ALA A 101 6.81 -7.99 -14.82
CA ALA A 101 5.94 -8.92 -14.13
C ALA A 101 6.52 -9.36 -12.76
N LEU A 102 5.65 -9.39 -11.75
CA LEU A 102 5.89 -10.08 -10.49
C LEU A 102 5.56 -11.56 -10.69
N SER A 103 6.48 -12.46 -10.31
CA SER A 103 6.26 -13.90 -10.28
C SER A 103 6.37 -14.40 -8.84
N ILE A 104 5.42 -15.21 -8.40
CA ILE A 104 5.43 -15.92 -7.11
C ILE A 104 5.65 -17.39 -7.43
N ILE A 105 6.67 -18.01 -6.85
CA ILE A 105 7.09 -19.37 -7.13
C ILE A 105 7.17 -20.14 -5.82
N ASP A 106 6.43 -21.24 -5.74
CA ASP A 106 6.57 -22.28 -4.73
C ASP A 106 7.25 -23.48 -5.42
N TYR A 107 8.46 -23.82 -4.99
CA TYR A 107 9.23 -24.89 -5.62
C TYR A 107 8.78 -26.29 -5.15
N ASP A 108 8.22 -26.41 -3.95
CA ASP A 108 7.82 -27.69 -3.35
C ASP A 108 6.61 -28.30 -4.07
N VAL A 109 5.60 -27.47 -4.37
CA VAL A 109 4.45 -27.88 -5.21
C VAL A 109 4.64 -27.53 -6.70
N SER A 110 5.78 -26.95 -7.07
CA SER A 110 6.10 -26.51 -8.44
C SER A 110 5.07 -25.53 -9.03
N GLN A 111 4.54 -24.62 -8.21
CA GLN A 111 3.55 -23.61 -8.61
C GLN A 111 4.25 -22.31 -9.02
N VAL A 112 3.73 -21.65 -10.07
CA VAL A 112 4.18 -20.34 -10.52
C VAL A 112 2.97 -19.49 -10.87
N GLU A 113 2.78 -18.43 -10.11
CA GLU A 113 1.81 -17.37 -10.37
C GLU A 113 2.53 -16.15 -10.94
N ARG A 114 1.87 -15.40 -11.84
CA ARG A 114 2.46 -14.23 -12.46
C ARG A 114 1.44 -13.12 -12.66
N TYR A 115 1.81 -11.93 -12.21
CA TYR A 115 1.02 -10.72 -12.26
C TYR A 115 1.82 -9.62 -12.97
N PRO A 116 1.21 -8.77 -13.81
CA PRO A 116 1.83 -7.51 -14.22
C PRO A 116 2.24 -6.71 -12.98
N VAL A 117 3.41 -6.05 -12.98
CA VAL A 117 3.86 -5.27 -11.79
C VAL A 117 2.85 -4.17 -11.44
N GLY A 118 2.21 -3.58 -12.45
CA GLY A 118 1.14 -2.59 -12.28
C GLY A 118 -0.11 -3.11 -11.55
N ASP A 119 -0.37 -4.40 -11.62
CA ASP A 119 -1.51 -5.11 -11.03
C ASP A 119 -1.07 -6.00 -9.85
N SER A 120 0.07 -5.66 -9.22
CA SER A 120 0.60 -6.40 -8.08
C SER A 120 0.48 -5.60 -6.78
N PRO A 121 0.26 -6.24 -5.61
CA PRO A 121 0.26 -5.55 -4.32
C PRO A 121 1.55 -4.75 -4.11
N LEU A 122 2.69 -5.37 -4.44
CA LEU A 122 4.02 -4.76 -4.35
C LEU A 122 4.26 -3.65 -5.39
N GLY A 123 3.35 -3.43 -6.36
CA GLY A 123 3.49 -2.41 -7.41
C GLY A 123 3.75 -1.00 -6.87
N ALA A 124 3.25 -0.69 -5.66
CA ALA A 124 3.52 0.56 -4.94
C ALA A 124 5.00 0.73 -4.51
N LEU A 125 5.71 -0.36 -4.23
CA LEU A 125 7.14 -0.37 -3.93
C LEU A 125 8.01 -0.46 -5.19
N LEU A 126 7.46 -1.04 -6.27
CA LEU A 126 8.20 -1.38 -7.48
C LEU A 126 8.11 -0.31 -8.56
N ASN A 127 7.05 0.50 -8.58
CA ASN A 127 6.89 1.54 -9.57
C ASN A 127 7.13 2.93 -8.95
N PRO A 128 8.38 3.44 -8.97
CA PRO A 128 8.70 4.79 -8.49
C PRO A 128 8.00 5.93 -9.25
N ASP A 129 7.44 5.64 -10.43
CA ASP A 129 6.75 6.59 -11.29
C ASP A 129 5.21 6.52 -11.17
N ARG A 130 4.66 5.47 -10.51
CA ARG A 130 3.28 5.52 -10.01
C ARG A 130 3.27 6.62 -8.94
N ASP A 131 2.51 7.68 -9.20
CA ASP A 131 2.50 8.84 -8.30
C ASP A 131 1.95 8.44 -6.91
N ILE A 132 2.87 8.28 -5.95
CA ILE A 132 2.56 8.04 -4.54
C ILE A 132 1.70 9.19 -3.98
N ARG A 133 1.64 10.37 -4.63
CA ARG A 133 0.71 11.44 -4.25
C ARG A 133 -0.75 11.14 -4.65
N ARG A 134 -0.99 10.35 -5.70
CA ARG A 134 -2.34 9.96 -6.16
C ARG A 134 -2.93 8.83 -5.32
N TYR A 135 -2.09 7.89 -4.90
CA TYR A 135 -2.51 6.65 -4.22
C TYR A 135 -2.10 6.59 -2.74
N GLY A 136 -1.22 7.48 -2.29
CA GLY A 136 -0.64 7.48 -0.95
C GLY A 136 -1.33 8.46 0.01
N LYS A 137 -1.62 7.98 1.21
CA LYS A 137 -2.15 8.74 2.34
C LYS A 137 -1.23 8.60 3.54
N VAL A 138 -0.74 9.73 4.05
CA VAL A 138 0.03 9.79 5.31
C VAL A 138 -0.87 9.35 6.45
N GLN A 139 -0.39 8.41 7.26
CA GLN A 139 -1.12 7.91 8.42
C GLN A 139 -0.89 8.80 9.64
N ARG A 140 -1.93 9.00 10.43
CA ARG A 140 -1.83 9.72 11.71
C ARG A 140 -0.99 8.91 12.69
N GLY A 141 -0.15 9.57 13.49
CA GLY A 141 0.78 8.90 14.41
C GLY A 141 2.23 8.79 13.94
N THR A 142 2.61 9.53 12.88
CA THR A 142 4.02 9.82 12.58
C THR A 142 4.65 10.63 13.71
N GLY A 143 5.29 9.95 14.66
CA GLY A 143 6.09 10.56 15.72
C GLY A 143 7.44 11.06 15.23
N ASN A 144 8.24 11.63 16.15
CA ASN A 144 9.59 12.11 15.84
C ASN A 144 10.43 10.99 15.20
N GLY A 145 10.85 11.18 13.95
CA GLY A 145 11.67 10.21 13.21
C GLY A 145 10.90 9.07 12.53
N VAL A 146 9.57 9.06 12.47
CA VAL A 146 8.78 8.00 11.80
C VAL A 146 7.86 8.59 10.72
N VAL A 147 7.89 8.05 9.50
CA VAL A 147 6.98 8.42 8.41
C VAL A 147 6.20 7.20 7.94
N SER A 148 4.87 7.25 8.01
CA SER A 148 3.97 6.13 7.68
C SER A 148 3.04 6.52 6.54
N ILE A 149 3.08 5.78 5.43
CA ILE A 149 2.32 6.06 4.22
C ILE A 149 1.56 4.81 3.78
N GLN A 150 0.24 4.88 3.78
CA GLN A 150 -0.62 3.88 3.18
C GLN A 150 -0.78 4.16 1.70
N VAL A 151 -0.45 3.19 0.85
CA VAL A 151 -0.73 3.21 -0.59
C VAL A 151 -1.84 2.20 -0.87
N SER A 152 -2.90 2.65 -1.53
CA SER A 152 -3.96 1.77 -2.05
C SER A 152 -4.53 2.36 -3.34
N ASP A 153 -4.99 1.50 -4.24
CA ASP A 153 -5.60 1.92 -5.51
C ASP A 153 -7.13 1.89 -5.38
N PRO A 154 -7.83 3.04 -5.35
CA PRO A 154 -9.29 3.07 -5.21
C PRO A 154 -10.02 2.41 -6.39
N ASP A 155 -9.37 2.36 -7.55
CA ASP A 155 -9.92 1.76 -8.78
C ASP A 155 -9.67 0.23 -8.82
N ARG A 156 -8.96 -0.32 -7.82
CA ARG A 156 -8.64 -1.76 -7.65
C ARG A 156 -8.72 -2.21 -6.18
N PRO A 157 -9.90 -2.14 -5.53
CA PRO A 157 -10.07 -2.54 -4.12
C PRO A 157 -9.82 -4.03 -3.84
N GLU A 158 -9.69 -4.87 -4.87
CA GLU A 158 -9.26 -6.26 -4.77
C GLU A 158 -7.80 -6.42 -4.34
N PHE A 159 -6.95 -5.40 -4.56
CA PHE A 159 -5.55 -5.44 -4.13
C PHE A 159 -5.35 -4.98 -2.69
N PRO A 160 -4.37 -5.54 -1.96
CA PRO A 160 -4.07 -5.14 -0.60
C PRO A 160 -3.66 -3.67 -0.48
N ALA A 161 -4.19 -2.98 0.52
CA ALA A 161 -3.64 -1.70 0.94
C ALA A 161 -2.30 -1.93 1.66
N ILE A 162 -1.23 -1.26 1.22
CA ILE A 162 0.10 -1.39 1.81
C ILE A 162 0.47 -0.14 2.59
N THR A 163 0.69 -0.28 3.91
CA THR A 163 1.23 0.79 4.75
C THR A 163 2.74 0.63 4.89
N LEU A 164 3.49 1.49 4.21
CA LEU A 164 4.95 1.61 4.32
C LEU A 164 5.32 2.41 5.57
N ILE A 165 6.32 1.93 6.32
CA ILE A 165 6.80 2.54 7.56
C ILE A 165 8.29 2.82 7.40
N PHE A 166 8.63 4.10 7.38
CA PHE A 166 9.99 4.61 7.25
C PHE A 166 10.49 5.18 8.57
N LEU A 167 11.79 5.07 8.80
CA LEU A 167 12.51 5.71 9.91
C LEU A 167 13.48 6.76 9.36
N GLU A 168 13.58 7.92 10.02
CA GLU A 168 14.58 8.93 9.69
C GLU A 168 15.99 8.40 9.99
N LYS A 169 16.83 8.34 8.94
CA LYS A 169 18.18 7.79 9.01
C LYS A 169 19.06 8.49 7.99
N ALA A 170 19.96 9.34 8.46
CA ALA A 170 20.83 10.16 7.58
C ALA A 170 21.73 9.33 6.65
N SER A 171 22.05 8.08 7.00
CA SER A 171 22.83 7.15 6.17
C SER A 171 22.00 6.42 5.10
N ALA A 172 20.67 6.53 5.11
CA ALA A 172 19.81 5.91 4.11
C ALA A 172 19.59 6.85 2.91
N PRO A 173 19.47 6.32 1.67
CA PRO A 173 19.21 7.14 0.50
C PRO A 173 17.97 8.04 0.68
N GLY A 174 18.14 9.35 0.52
CA GLY A 174 17.06 10.33 0.73
C GLY A 174 16.69 10.62 2.19
N GLY A 175 17.41 10.06 3.18
CA GLY A 175 17.25 10.35 4.61
C GLY A 175 16.18 9.52 5.34
N LEU A 176 15.55 8.56 4.65
CA LEU A 176 14.55 7.66 5.22
C LEU A 176 14.88 6.20 4.88
N GLU A 177 14.92 5.34 5.88
CA GLU A 177 15.07 3.89 5.73
C GLU A 177 13.69 3.22 5.77
N LEU A 178 13.35 2.40 4.77
CA LEU A 178 12.13 1.59 4.81
C LEU A 178 12.31 0.48 5.85
N ASN A 179 11.71 0.65 7.03
CA ASN A 179 11.87 -0.30 8.12
C ASN A 179 10.91 -1.49 8.01
N SER A 180 9.69 -1.25 7.58
CA SER A 180 8.66 -2.28 7.49
C SER A 180 7.51 -1.86 6.59
N TRP A 181 6.66 -2.83 6.23
CA TRP A 181 5.34 -2.54 5.70
C TRP A 181 4.30 -3.53 6.21
N VAL A 182 3.04 -3.09 6.15
CA VAL A 182 1.86 -3.89 6.48
C VAL A 182 0.97 -3.94 5.25
N ALA A 183 0.79 -5.13 4.68
CA ALA A 183 -0.23 -5.39 3.66
C ALA A 183 -1.53 -5.82 4.35
N LEU A 184 -2.65 -5.28 3.89
CA LEU A 184 -3.99 -5.59 4.35
C LEU A 184 -4.87 -5.93 3.15
N ASP A 185 -5.27 -7.19 3.00
CA ASP A 185 -6.06 -7.65 1.86
C ASP A 185 -7.55 -7.25 1.96
N SER A 186 -8.33 -7.56 0.91
CA SER A 186 -9.78 -7.32 0.85
C SER A 186 -10.61 -8.13 1.86
N GLN A 187 -10.01 -9.13 2.50
CA GLN A 187 -10.59 -9.92 3.60
C GLN A 187 -10.11 -9.41 4.99
N ASN A 188 -9.45 -8.24 5.04
CA ASN A 188 -8.87 -7.65 6.23
C ASN A 188 -7.79 -8.55 6.91
N GLN A 189 -7.17 -9.46 6.15
CA GLN A 189 -6.04 -10.25 6.61
C GLN A 189 -4.77 -9.42 6.54
N ARG A 190 -4.03 -9.41 7.66
CA ARG A 190 -2.84 -8.60 7.84
C ARG A 190 -1.58 -9.44 7.67
N THR A 191 -0.70 -9.01 6.77
CA THR A 191 0.67 -9.51 6.65
C THR A 191 1.63 -8.36 6.94
N THR A 192 2.60 -8.56 7.84
CA THR A 192 3.61 -7.56 8.20
C THR A 192 4.99 -8.05 7.75
N VAL A 193 5.72 -7.25 6.97
CA VAL A 193 7.13 -7.52 6.65
C VAL A 193 8.00 -6.47 7.34
N ARG A 194 9.07 -6.92 8.00
CA ARG A 194 10.10 -6.06 8.59
C ARG A 194 11.43 -6.31 7.92
N LEU A 195 12.18 -5.23 7.67
CA LEU A 195 13.54 -5.29 7.12
C LEU A 195 14.60 -4.98 8.17
N ARG A 196 15.76 -5.61 8.02
CA ARG A 196 16.96 -5.44 8.86
C ARG A 196 18.22 -5.47 8.00
N ASN A 197 19.33 -5.04 8.58
CA ASN A 197 20.67 -5.16 7.99
C ASN A 197 20.78 -4.60 6.56
N HIS A 198 20.14 -3.46 6.32
CA HIS A 198 20.13 -2.74 5.05
C HIS A 198 21.54 -2.43 4.53
N ARG A 199 21.81 -2.86 3.29
CA ARG A 199 23.04 -2.63 2.53
C ARG A 199 22.67 -1.92 1.23
N TYR A 200 23.10 -0.67 1.05
CA TYR A 200 22.75 0.16 -0.12
C TYR A 200 23.92 0.30 -1.10
N GLY A 201 23.63 0.53 -2.38
CA GLY A 201 24.63 0.91 -3.40
C GLY A 201 25.59 -0.20 -3.83
N MET A 202 25.37 -1.43 -3.37
CA MET A 202 26.13 -2.62 -3.77
C MET A 202 25.84 -3.05 -5.21
N SER A 203 26.79 -3.72 -5.86
CA SER A 203 26.55 -4.28 -7.20
C SER A 203 25.54 -5.43 -7.12
N VAL A 204 24.50 -5.36 -7.97
CA VAL A 204 23.44 -6.38 -8.09
C VAL A 204 23.26 -6.66 -9.58
N SER A 205 23.41 -7.92 -9.98
CA SER A 205 23.30 -8.34 -11.38
C SER A 205 21.85 -8.41 -11.84
N ASP A 206 21.61 -8.24 -13.14
CA ASP A 206 20.27 -8.45 -13.72
C ASP A 206 19.86 -9.93 -13.76
N GLY A 207 20.79 -10.85 -13.52
CA GLY A 207 20.53 -12.29 -13.44
C GLY A 207 19.80 -12.70 -12.16
N GLU A 208 19.99 -11.99 -11.05
CA GLU A 208 19.36 -12.28 -9.75
C GLU A 208 17.82 -12.14 -9.77
N PHE A 209 17.29 -11.38 -10.72
CA PHE A 209 15.85 -11.19 -10.92
C PHE A 209 15.24 -12.19 -11.92
N ARG A 210 15.96 -13.28 -12.17
CA ARG A 210 15.48 -14.46 -12.90
C ARG A 210 15.24 -15.61 -11.93
N PHE A 211 14.42 -16.55 -12.35
CA PHE A 211 14.16 -17.79 -11.62
C PHE A 211 14.17 -18.97 -12.58
N ARG A 212 14.38 -20.18 -12.04
CA ARG A 212 14.20 -21.43 -12.77
C ARG A 212 12.73 -21.83 -12.61
N ASP A 213 11.98 -21.92 -13.70
CA ASP A 213 10.59 -22.39 -13.63
C ASP A 213 10.57 -23.86 -13.14
N PRO A 214 9.93 -24.19 -12.00
CA PRO A 214 9.86 -25.56 -11.50
C PRO A 214 8.88 -26.42 -12.29
N ARG A 215 7.93 -25.82 -13.02
CA ARG A 215 6.94 -26.56 -13.80
C ARG A 215 7.66 -27.32 -14.90
N ARG A 216 7.38 -28.62 -15.00
CA ARG A 216 7.95 -29.47 -16.05
C ARG A 216 7.60 -28.90 -17.42
N SER A 217 8.60 -28.40 -18.14
CA SER A 217 8.44 -28.07 -19.55
C SER A 217 8.01 -29.33 -20.28
N SER A 218 6.78 -29.33 -20.80
CA SER A 218 6.31 -30.35 -21.72
C SER A 218 7.07 -30.18 -23.04
N ARG A 219 8.25 -30.79 -23.12
CA ARG A 219 8.85 -31.14 -24.42
C ARG A 219 7.80 -31.99 -25.14
N ARG A 220 7.11 -31.39 -26.12
CA ARG A 220 6.38 -32.13 -27.14
C ARG A 220 7.36 -33.17 -27.72
N PRO A 221 7.02 -34.48 -27.70
CA PRO A 221 7.60 -35.39 -28.66
C PRO A 221 7.29 -34.84 -30.06
N GLY A 222 8.31 -34.77 -30.90
CA GLY A 222 8.16 -34.50 -32.33
C GLY A 222 7.77 -35.77 -33.08
#